data_AF-A0A1C5CMD0-F1
#
_entry.id   AF-A0A1C5CMD0-F1
#
_cell.length_a   1.000
_cell.length_b   1.000
_cell.length_c   1.000
_cell.angle_alpha   90.00
_cell.angle_beta   90.00
_cell.angle_gamma   90.00
#
_symmetry.space_group_name_H-M   'P 1'
#
loop_
_entity.id
_entity.type
_entity.pdbx_description
1 polymer ?
#
loop_
_entity_poly.entity_id
_entity_poly.type
_entity_poly.pdbx_seq_one_letter_code
_entity_poly.pdbx_strand_id
1 'polypeptide(L)'
;MTTEPRNGGSVKTLGIKVPDALHAQFALVAQLDGISLGDAAIRAVELYVITKKAEPDFAARAKAALEAIEREAAARRGAIQGLFGTEDPTAEPATETTTSTRRRSGEASK
;
A
#
# COMPACT_ATOMS: atom_id res chain seq x y z
N MET A 1 -6.05 -16.70 25.27
CA MET A 1 -7.33 -16.57 24.54
C MET A 1 -7.04 -15.70 23.31
N THR A 2 -6.56 -16.32 22.24
CA THR A 2 -6.10 -15.62 21.04
C THR A 2 -7.32 -15.15 20.26
N THR A 3 -7.57 -13.85 20.22
CA THR A 3 -8.61 -13.26 19.38
C THR A 3 -8.16 -13.31 17.92
N GLU A 4 -8.57 -14.36 17.20
CA GLU A 4 -8.53 -14.34 15.74
C GLU A 4 -9.46 -13.22 15.23
N PRO A 5 -9.02 -12.37 14.29
CA PRO A 5 -9.92 -11.42 13.66
C PRO A 5 -10.94 -12.23 12.86
N ARG A 6 -12.19 -12.28 13.33
CA ARG A 6 -13.32 -12.76 12.55
C ARG A 6 -13.47 -11.83 11.35
N ASN A 7 -12.77 -12.14 10.28
CA ASN A 7 -12.98 -11.52 8.98
C ASN A 7 -14.27 -12.10 8.42
N GLY A 8 -15.40 -11.76 9.04
CA GLY A 8 -16.72 -12.04 8.50
C GLY A 8 -16.74 -11.43 7.11
N GLY A 9 -16.95 -12.28 6.09
CA GLY A 9 -16.94 -11.90 4.68
C GLY A 9 -17.84 -10.70 4.47
N SER A 10 -17.23 -9.51 4.50
CA SER A 10 -17.97 -8.26 4.54
C SER A 10 -18.32 -7.91 3.11
N VAL A 11 -19.58 -8.18 2.74
CA VAL A 11 -20.16 -7.64 1.52
C VAL A 11 -20.08 -6.13 1.62
N LYS A 12 -19.43 -5.49 0.65
CA LYS A 12 -19.31 -4.02 0.58
C LYS A 12 -20.21 -3.49 -0.53
N THR A 13 -21.05 -2.52 -0.19
CA THR A 13 -21.93 -1.86 -1.14
C THR A 13 -21.15 -0.89 -2.02
N LEU A 14 -21.34 -0.98 -3.33
CA LEU A 14 -20.83 -0.03 -4.32
C LEU A 14 -21.94 1.00 -4.62
N GLY A 15 -21.97 2.11 -3.88
CA GLY A 15 -22.93 3.21 -4.11
C GLY A 15 -22.55 4.08 -5.31
N ILE A 16 -22.78 3.59 -6.54
CA ILE A 16 -22.31 4.23 -7.78
C ILE A 16 -23.49 4.92 -8.50
N LYS A 17 -23.27 6.16 -8.95
CA LYS A 17 -24.16 6.84 -9.91
C LYS A 17 -23.66 6.57 -11.32
N VAL A 18 -24.57 6.14 -12.19
CA VAL A 18 -24.30 5.92 -13.61
C VAL A 18 -25.05 6.94 -14.46
N PRO A 19 -24.53 7.33 -15.64
CA PRO A 19 -25.27 8.14 -16.60
C PRO A 19 -26.58 7.46 -17.01
N ASP A 20 -27.63 8.25 -17.22
CA ASP A 20 -28.96 7.75 -17.55
C ASP A 20 -28.96 6.83 -18.79
N ALA A 21 -28.28 7.24 -19.85
CA ALA A 21 -28.13 6.44 -21.06
C ALA A 21 -27.45 5.08 -20.80
N LEU A 22 -26.43 5.04 -19.94
CA LEU A 22 -25.76 3.79 -19.57
C LEU A 22 -26.68 2.89 -18.75
N HIS A 23 -27.42 3.48 -17.80
CA HIS A 23 -28.40 2.74 -17.01
C HIS A 23 -29.48 2.10 -17.89
N ALA A 24 -30.02 2.85 -18.86
CA ALA A 24 -31.03 2.33 -19.79
C ALA A 24 -30.51 1.15 -20.63
N GLN A 25 -29.30 1.27 -21.17
CA GLN A 25 -28.65 0.17 -21.90
C GLN A 25 -28.44 -1.05 -21.01
N PHE A 26 -27.94 -0.83 -19.80
CA PHE A 26 -27.66 -1.90 -18.85
C PHE A 26 -28.93 -2.62 -18.40
N ALA A 27 -30.01 -1.89 -18.13
CA ALA A 27 -31.29 -2.45 -17.76
C ALA A 27 -31.91 -3.26 -18.90
N LEU A 28 -31.81 -2.80 -20.15
CA LEU A 28 -32.27 -3.55 -21.31
C LEU A 28 -31.51 -4.88 -21.45
N VAL A 29 -30.18 -4.86 -21.33
CA VAL A 29 -29.36 -6.08 -21.40
C VAL A 29 -29.73 -7.07 -20.30
N ALA A 30 -29.86 -6.60 -19.05
CA ALA A 30 -30.27 -7.46 -17.94
C ALA A 30 -31.65 -8.09 -18.17
N GLN A 31 -32.60 -7.31 -18.72
CA GLN A 31 -33.93 -7.81 -19.07
C GLN A 31 -33.87 -8.87 -20.17
N LEU A 32 -33.06 -8.68 -21.21
CA LEU A 32 -32.88 -9.65 -22.29
C LEU A 32 -32.23 -10.95 -21.80
N ASP A 33 -31.32 -10.84 -20.84
CA ASP A 33 -30.67 -11.99 -20.18
C ASP A 33 -31.56 -12.67 -19.12
N GLY A 34 -32.71 -12.08 -18.81
CA GLY A 34 -33.66 -12.61 -17.82
C GLY A 34 -33.14 -12.59 -16.38
N ILE A 35 -32.23 -11.66 -16.05
CA ILE A 35 -31.62 -11.53 -14.72
C ILE A 35 -31.97 -10.19 -14.06
N SER A 36 -31.79 -10.10 -12.74
CA SER A 36 -31.98 -8.83 -12.04
C SER A 36 -30.87 -7.83 -12.40
N LEU A 37 -31.18 -6.54 -12.31
CA LEU A 37 -30.19 -5.47 -12.51
C LEU A 37 -29.02 -5.58 -11.51
N GLY A 38 -29.28 -6.06 -10.30
CA GLY A 38 -28.26 -6.31 -9.28
C GLY A 38 -27.32 -7.45 -9.67
N ASP A 39 -27.86 -8.57 -10.17
CA ASP A 39 -27.05 -9.70 -10.62
C ASP A 39 -26.21 -9.33 -11.85
N ALA A 40 -26.80 -8.59 -12.78
CA ALA A 40 -26.07 -8.04 -13.91
C ALA A 40 -24.90 -7.16 -13.42
N ALA A 41 -25.11 -6.33 -12.39
CA ALA A 41 -24.07 -5.44 -11.85
C ALA A 41 -22.92 -6.24 -11.23
N ILE A 42 -23.23 -7.31 -10.49
CA ILE A 42 -22.21 -8.20 -9.92
C ILE A 42 -21.39 -8.85 -11.05
N ARG A 43 -22.05 -9.39 -12.07
CA ARG A 43 -21.37 -9.99 -13.25
C ARG A 43 -20.50 -8.98 -13.98
N ALA A 44 -20.96 -7.75 -14.14
CA ALA A 44 -20.17 -6.70 -14.79
C ALA A 44 -18.88 -6.38 -14.02
N VAL A 45 -18.95 -6.35 -12.68
CA VAL A 45 -17.77 -6.16 -11.82
C VAL A 45 -16.80 -7.34 -11.95
N GLU A 46 -17.30 -8.58 -11.92
CA GLU A 46 -16.48 -9.78 -12.12
C GLU A 46 -15.80 -9.79 -13.49
N LEU A 47 -16.56 -9.49 -14.55
CA LEU A 47 -16.07 -9.44 -15.92
C LEU A 47 -14.96 -8.39 -16.08
N TYR A 48 -15.13 -7.21 -15.46
CA TYR A 48 -14.09 -6.19 -15.48
C TYR A 48 -12.78 -6.69 -14.85
N VAL A 49 -12.86 -7.35 -13.69
CA VAL A 49 -11.69 -7.92 -13.01
C VAL A 49 -11.04 -9.01 -13.86
N ILE A 50 -11.81 -9.94 -14.41
CA ILE A 50 -11.30 -11.02 -15.28
C ILE A 50 -10.59 -10.43 -16.50
N THR A 51 -11.21 -9.45 -17.15
CA THR A 51 -10.67 -8.77 -18.34
C THR A 51 -9.35 -8.09 -18.00
N LYS A 52 -9.27 -7.38 -16.87
CA LYS A 52 -8.03 -6.72 -16.43
C LYS A 52 -6.94 -7.71 -16.06
N LYS A 53 -7.27 -8.83 -15.42
CA LYS A 53 -6.29 -9.88 -15.10
C LYS A 53 -5.70 -10.56 -16.34
N ALA A 54 -6.43 -10.58 -17.45
CA ALA A 54 -5.96 -11.14 -18.72
C ALA A 54 -5.03 -10.18 -19.50
N GLU A 55 -4.92 -8.90 -19.11
CA GLU A 55 -3.99 -7.97 -19.76
C GLU A 55 -2.53 -8.36 -19.44
N PRO A 56 -1.64 -8.43 -20.44
CA PRO A 56 -0.25 -8.87 -20.24
C PRO A 56 0.54 -7.98 -19.28
N ASP A 57 0.19 -6.69 -19.23
CA ASP A 57 0.84 -5.70 -18.37
C ASP A 57 0.22 -5.64 -16.95
N PHE A 58 -0.88 -6.35 -16.70
CA PHE A 58 -1.51 -6.33 -15.39
C PHE A 58 -0.63 -6.95 -14.30
N ALA A 59 0.11 -8.01 -14.62
CA ALA A 59 1.04 -8.63 -13.69
C ALA A 59 2.18 -7.68 -13.28
N ALA A 60 2.72 -6.92 -14.24
CA ALA A 60 3.77 -5.93 -13.97
C ALA A 60 3.23 -4.77 -13.12
N ARG A 61 2.05 -4.23 -13.44
CA ARG A 61 1.38 -3.19 -12.64
C ARG A 61 1.00 -3.67 -11.24
N ALA A 62 0.54 -4.90 -11.11
CA ALA A 62 0.21 -5.51 -9.81
C ALA A 62 1.47 -5.69 -8.95
N LYS A 63 2.58 -6.14 -9.54
CA LYS A 63 3.87 -6.26 -8.84
C LYS A 63 4.38 -4.90 -8.38
N ALA A 64 4.35 -3.89 -9.25
CA ALA A 64 4.75 -2.52 -8.89
C ALA A 64 3.88 -1.96 -7.75
N ALA A 65 2.57 -2.21 -7.76
CA ALA A 65 1.68 -1.83 -6.67
C ALA A 65 2.03 -2.54 -5.35
N LEU A 66 2.39 -3.82 -5.39
CA LEU A 66 2.81 -4.57 -4.21
C LEU A 66 4.12 -4.01 -3.62
N GLU A 67 5.14 -3.77 -4.46
CA GLU A 67 6.41 -3.20 -4.02
C GLU A 67 6.23 -1.81 -3.38
N ALA A 68 5.31 -1.00 -3.92
CA ALA A 68 4.99 0.31 -3.34
C ALA A 68 4.34 0.19 -1.94
N ILE A 69 3.38 -0.74 -1.78
CA ILE A 69 2.74 -1.02 -0.48
C ILE A 69 3.77 -1.52 0.53
N GLU A 70 4.66 -2.42 0.13
CA GLU A 70 5.70 -2.96 1.02
C GLU A 70 6.69 -1.88 1.46
N ARG A 71 7.11 -1.00 0.55
CA ARG A 71 7.97 0.13 0.88
C ARG A 71 7.29 1.09 1.86
N GLU A 72 6.02 1.41 1.63
CA GLU A 72 5.26 2.27 2.53
C GLU A 72 5.06 1.62 3.90
N ALA A 73 4.73 0.33 3.94
CA ALA A 73 4.61 -0.44 5.17
C ALA A 73 5.94 -0.56 5.91
N ALA A 74 7.07 -0.71 5.21
CA ALA A 74 8.41 -0.72 5.79
C ALA A 74 8.77 0.66 6.39
N ALA A 75 8.50 1.75 5.68
CA ALA A 75 8.72 3.11 6.18
C ALA A 75 7.86 3.41 7.42
N ARG A 76 6.57 3.06 7.38
CA ARG A 76 5.65 3.19 8.52
C ARG A 76 6.14 2.36 9.72
N ARG A 77 6.58 1.11 9.50
CA ARG A 77 7.14 0.26 10.56
C ARG A 77 8.43 0.82 11.14
N GLY A 78 9.35 1.30 10.31
CA GLY A 78 10.60 1.93 10.76
C GLY A 78 10.36 3.19 11.60
N ALA A 79 9.42 4.04 11.19
CA ALA A 79 9.02 5.22 11.96
C ALA A 79 8.43 4.83 13.33
N ILE A 80 7.58 3.80 13.37
CA ILE A 80 7.02 3.26 14.62
C ILE A 80 8.12 2.70 15.51
N GLN A 81 9.06 1.91 14.97
CA GLN A 81 10.20 1.38 15.73
C GLN A 81 11.10 2.50 16.30
N GLY A 82 11.32 3.57 15.52
CA GLY A 82 12.03 4.76 15.99
C GLY A 82 11.32 5.50 17.14
N LEU A 83 9.98 5.41 17.21
CA LEU A 83 9.21 5.95 18.34
C LEU A 83 9.25 5.06 19.59
N PHE A 84 9.33 3.74 19.40
CA PHE A 84 9.32 2.76 20.50
C PHE A 84 10.71 2.36 21.00
N GLY A 85 11.79 2.88 20.39
CA GLY A 85 13.14 2.78 20.93
C GLY A 85 13.70 1.37 20.93
N THR A 86 14.40 1.01 19.86
CA THR A 86 15.64 0.22 20.02
C THR A 86 16.75 1.08 19.49
N GLU A 87 17.18 2.03 20.31
CA GLU A 87 18.58 2.43 20.28
C GLU A 87 19.36 1.17 20.66
N ASP A 88 19.88 0.44 19.67
CA ASP A 88 21.14 -0.24 19.86
C ASP A 88 22.24 0.81 19.63
N PRO A 89 22.88 1.35 20.69
CA PRO A 89 24.06 2.19 20.53
C PRO A 89 25.28 1.29 20.25
N THR A 90 25.20 0.42 19.23
CA THR A 90 26.33 -0.43 18.82
C THR A 90 26.42 -0.45 17.30
N ALA A 91 26.83 0.69 16.76
CA ALA A 91 27.57 0.72 15.52
C ALA A 91 28.71 1.73 15.66
N GLU A 92 29.69 1.38 16.49
CA GLU A 92 31.10 1.71 16.24
C GLU A 92 31.99 0.80 17.12
N PRO A 93 33.14 0.30 16.62
CA PRO A 93 34.23 1.23 16.34
C PRO A 93 35.11 0.94 15.10
N ALA A 94 35.76 2.03 14.65
CA ALA A 94 37.12 2.11 14.11
C ALA A 94 37.38 1.73 12.64
N THR A 95 37.49 2.75 11.79
CA THR A 95 38.70 3.12 11.03
C THR A 95 38.43 4.51 10.46
N GLU A 96 39.19 5.57 10.74
CA GLU A 96 40.57 5.73 10.31
C GLU A 96 41.22 6.92 11.06
N THR A 97 42.41 6.67 11.59
CA THR A 97 43.31 7.68 12.15
C THR A 97 44.08 8.37 11.04
N THR A 98 43.98 9.69 10.91
CA THR A 98 45.14 10.51 10.51
C THR A 98 45.19 11.84 11.27
N THR A 99 46.15 11.85 12.17
CA THR A 99 46.74 12.91 12.98
C THR A 99 47.15 14.18 12.21
N SER A 100 46.89 15.36 12.79
CA SER A 100 47.80 16.53 12.80
C SER A 100 47.23 17.61 13.74
N THR A 101 47.49 17.57 15.06
CA THR A 101 48.62 18.19 15.77
C THR A 101 48.69 19.73 15.71
N ARG A 102 48.72 20.34 16.92
CA ARG A 102 49.28 21.67 17.31
C ARG A 102 48.43 22.92 16.98
N ARG A 103 48.14 23.86 17.88
CA ARG A 103 48.68 24.25 19.19
C ARG A 103 47.57 24.88 20.03
N ARG A 104 47.37 24.39 21.24
CA ARG A 104 46.94 25.20 22.38
C ARG A 104 48.18 25.27 23.27
N SER A 105 48.72 26.48 23.48
CA SER A 105 49.47 26.89 24.68
C SER A 105 50.22 28.18 24.44
N GLY A 106 49.97 29.12 25.35
CA GLY A 106 50.69 30.36 25.57
C GLY A 106 49.68 31.51 25.67
N GLU A 107 49.61 32.30 26.73
CA GLU A 107 50.28 32.35 28.03
C GLU A 107 49.54 33.47 28.80
N ALA A 108 49.44 33.34 30.12
CA ALA A 108 48.98 34.43 30.98
C ALA A 108 50.06 35.51 31.11
N SER A 109 49.67 36.77 31.32
CA SER A 109 50.11 37.63 32.46
C SER A 109 50.31 39.11 32.10
N LYS A 110 49.76 39.94 33.00
CA LYS A 110 50.07 41.34 33.35
C LYS A 110 49.76 42.47 32.38
#